data_AF-A0A6J8BRW7-F1
#
_entry.id   AF-A0A6J8BRW7-F1
#
_cell.length_a   1.000
_cell.length_b   1.000
_cell.length_c   1.000
_cell.angle_alpha   90.00
_cell.angle_beta   90.00
_cell.angle_gamma   90.00
#
_symmetry.space_group_name_H-M   'P 1'
#
loop_
_entity.id
_entity.type
_entity.pdbx_description
1 polymer ?
#
loop_
_entity_poly.entity_id
_entity_poly.type
_entity_poly.pdbx_seq_one_letter_code
_entity_poly.pdbx_strand_id
1 'polypeptide(L)'
;MPWSIPTFSEIKAFLGLTYQMGISCKLSTKLYLRYLYFSDHVKFNEPRQGEQNFDSLYQIKPVVNHLNNKFGLEYIPKRNVTIDKYMVPFKGRTLLKQYIPSKPHKWGVKVWMLDDSDNSYTQYIDVFPGRTVRTEGSLASSVVKNCIERANIAGQGYHVDTDNFFTSPTLYLDLWENYETATCGTVCTRRAGLPKNIMCKKPVNISVRGDLQFRQKGAL
;
A
#
# COMPACT_ATOMS: atom_id res chain seq x y z
N MET A 1 -18.44 -16.54 31.67
CA MET A 1 -17.30 -15.87 32.31
C MET A 1 -17.45 -14.37 32.12
N PRO A 2 -17.13 -13.54 33.12
CA PRO A 2 -17.12 -12.09 32.96
C PRO A 2 -16.01 -11.64 32.01
N TRP A 3 -16.22 -10.50 31.36
CA TRP A 3 -15.20 -9.83 30.55
C TRP A 3 -14.06 -9.35 31.45
N SER A 4 -12.82 -9.57 31.04
CA SER A 4 -11.61 -9.12 31.74
C SER A 4 -10.62 -8.54 30.73
N ILE A 5 -9.83 -7.56 31.18
CA ILE A 5 -8.78 -6.94 30.36
C ILE A 5 -7.61 -7.93 30.28
N PRO A 6 -7.11 -8.28 29.08
CA PRO A 6 -5.96 -9.16 28.94
C PRO A 6 -4.70 -8.54 29.58
N THR A 7 -3.94 -9.38 30.27
CA THR A 7 -2.61 -9.04 30.77
C THR A 7 -1.59 -9.01 29.63
N PHE A 8 -0.46 -8.33 29.85
CA PHE A 8 0.63 -8.28 28.86
C PHE A 8 1.16 -9.68 28.50
N SER A 9 1.25 -10.57 29.49
CA SER A 9 1.67 -11.97 29.29
C SER A 9 0.69 -12.73 28.41
N GLU A 10 -0.63 -12.52 28.57
CA GLU A 10 -1.65 -13.13 27.72
C GLU A 10 -1.58 -12.62 26.28
N ILE A 11 -1.35 -11.32 26.07
CA ILE A 11 -1.17 -10.75 24.72
C ILE A 11 0.08 -11.34 24.07
N LYS A 12 1.20 -11.45 24.79
CA LYS A 12 2.43 -12.09 24.29
C LYS A 12 2.19 -13.55 23.91
N ALA A 13 1.51 -14.32 24.77
CA ALA A 13 1.18 -15.70 24.51
C ALA A 13 0.29 -15.83 23.26
N PHE A 14 -0.70 -14.95 23.12
CA PHE A 14 -1.55 -14.88 21.94
C PHE A 14 -0.73 -14.62 20.66
N LEU A 15 0.13 -13.60 20.66
CA LEU A 15 0.98 -13.29 19.50
C LEU A 15 1.94 -14.44 19.17
N GLY A 16 2.58 -15.05 20.18
CA GLY A 16 3.44 -16.22 19.99
C GLY A 16 2.70 -17.41 19.38
N LEU A 17 1.46 -17.68 19.82
CA LEU A 17 0.61 -18.71 19.22
C LEU A 17 0.27 -18.38 17.75
N THR A 18 -0.09 -17.14 17.45
CA THR A 18 -0.40 -16.74 16.05
C THR A 18 0.82 -16.87 15.14
N TYR A 19 2.00 -16.52 15.62
CA TYR A 19 3.26 -16.70 14.90
C TYR A 19 3.55 -18.18 14.62
N GLN A 20 3.46 -19.03 15.65
CA GLN A 20 3.67 -20.47 15.52
C GLN A 20 2.68 -21.09 14.52
N MET A 21 1.44 -20.61 14.48
CA MET A 21 0.43 -21.07 13.53
C MET A 21 0.76 -20.68 12.09
N GLY A 22 1.33 -19.49 11.87
CA GLY A 22 1.82 -19.08 10.54
C GLY A 22 2.93 -19.99 10.01
N ILE A 23 3.73 -20.57 10.91
CA ILE A 23 4.81 -21.51 10.57
C ILE A 23 4.28 -22.95 10.39
N SER A 24 3.45 -23.43 11.34
CA SER A 24 3.12 -24.86 11.46
C SER A 24 1.70 -25.23 11.00
N CYS A 25 0.86 -24.27 10.59
CA CYS A 25 -0.49 -24.46 10.04
C CYS A 25 -1.45 -25.35 10.87
N LYS A 26 -1.27 -25.46 12.20
CA LYS A 26 -2.06 -26.37 13.07
C LYS A 26 -2.56 -25.68 14.34
N LEU A 27 -3.79 -25.17 14.35
CA LEU A 27 -4.76 -25.20 15.48
C LEU A 27 -6.09 -24.49 15.16
N SER A 28 -7.11 -24.74 16.00
CA SER A 28 -8.50 -24.29 15.89
C SER A 28 -8.71 -22.78 16.05
N THR A 29 -9.63 -22.21 15.27
CA THR A 29 -10.03 -20.78 15.25
C THR A 29 -10.71 -20.27 16.53
N LYS A 30 -11.03 -21.13 17.50
CA LYS A 30 -11.79 -20.74 18.72
C LYS A 30 -11.02 -19.85 19.70
N LEU A 31 -9.68 -19.87 19.70
CA LEU A 31 -8.87 -19.04 20.62
C LEU A 31 -8.82 -17.55 20.19
N TYR A 32 -9.06 -17.27 18.91
CA TYR A 32 -8.76 -15.97 18.28
C TYR A 32 -9.65 -14.82 18.74
N LEU A 33 -10.94 -15.09 18.93
CA LEU A 33 -11.92 -14.04 19.23
C LEU A 33 -11.83 -13.52 20.68
N ARG A 34 -11.08 -14.20 21.55
CA ARG A 34 -10.93 -13.79 22.96
C ARG A 34 -9.96 -12.61 23.14
N TYR A 35 -8.96 -12.49 22.28
CA TYR A 35 -7.85 -11.53 22.47
C TYR A 35 -7.80 -10.41 21.42
N LEU A 36 -8.57 -10.51 20.34
CA LEU A 36 -8.47 -9.59 19.21
C LEU A 36 -9.50 -8.45 19.30
N TYR A 37 -9.29 -7.52 20.23
CA TYR A 37 -10.10 -6.32 20.36
C TYR A 37 -9.20 -5.08 20.43
N PHE A 38 -8.99 -4.42 19.28
CA PHE A 38 -8.01 -3.34 19.11
C PHE A 38 -8.56 -1.94 19.31
N SER A 39 -9.86 -1.78 19.45
CA SER A 39 -10.49 -0.46 19.62
C SER A 39 -11.69 -0.57 20.53
N ASP A 40 -11.66 0.20 21.60
CA ASP A 40 -12.76 0.33 22.54
C ASP A 40 -13.90 1.13 21.90
N HIS A 41 -14.96 0.43 21.50
CA HIS A 41 -16.17 1.04 20.92
C HIS A 41 -16.87 2.02 21.87
N VAL A 42 -16.55 1.99 23.16
CA VAL A 42 -17.11 2.92 24.16
C VAL A 42 -16.28 4.21 24.24
N LYS A 43 -14.97 4.16 23.94
CA LYS A 43 -14.08 5.33 23.95
C LYS A 43 -13.96 6.02 22.60
N PHE A 44 -14.02 5.26 21.51
CA PHE A 44 -14.08 5.83 20.16
C PHE A 44 -15.53 6.23 19.85
N ASN A 45 -15.84 7.50 20.06
CA ASN A 45 -17.08 8.12 19.58
C ASN A 45 -17.00 8.33 18.05
N GLU A 46 -16.70 7.26 17.31
CA GLU A 46 -16.59 7.30 15.86
C GLU A 46 -17.99 7.45 15.25
N PRO A 47 -18.18 8.33 14.26
CA PRO A 47 -19.46 8.47 13.58
C PRO A 47 -19.98 7.14 13.04
N ARG A 48 -21.29 6.99 12.90
CA ARG A 48 -21.83 5.77 12.27
C ARG A 48 -21.53 5.76 10.78
N GLN A 49 -21.53 4.56 10.20
CA GLN A 49 -21.41 4.42 8.75
C GLN A 49 -22.51 5.24 8.05
N GLY A 50 -22.09 6.21 7.23
CA GLY A 50 -22.98 7.13 6.52
C GLY A 50 -22.99 8.55 7.07
N GLU A 51 -22.48 8.75 8.29
CA GLU A 51 -22.29 10.07 8.89
C GLU A 51 -21.03 10.76 8.35
N GLN A 52 -21.00 12.09 8.47
CA GLN A 52 -19.85 12.90 8.08
C GLN A 52 -18.63 12.49 8.92
N ASN A 53 -17.45 12.48 8.30
CA ASN A 53 -16.17 12.12 8.93
C ASN A 53 -16.04 10.68 9.44
N PHE A 54 -16.93 9.76 9.06
CA PHE A 54 -16.75 8.33 9.36
C PHE A 54 -15.47 7.77 8.72
N ASP A 55 -14.53 7.32 9.55
CA ASP A 55 -13.33 6.60 9.13
C ASP A 55 -13.58 5.08 9.14
N SER A 56 -13.55 4.43 7.97
CA SER A 56 -13.75 2.97 7.89
C SER A 56 -12.59 2.15 8.47
N LEU A 57 -11.46 2.79 8.78
CA LEU A 57 -10.27 2.16 9.35
C LEU A 57 -10.19 2.32 10.88
N TYR A 58 -11.14 3.02 11.52
CA TYR A 58 -11.04 3.41 12.94
C TYR A 58 -10.61 2.26 13.88
N GLN A 59 -11.14 1.04 13.65
CA GLN A 59 -10.83 -0.14 14.48
C GLN A 59 -9.38 -0.62 14.41
N ILE A 60 -8.69 -0.36 13.29
CA ILE A 60 -7.33 -0.83 13.03
C ILE A 60 -6.32 0.32 12.95
N LYS A 61 -6.80 1.56 12.83
CA LYS A 61 -5.98 2.76 12.69
C LYS A 61 -4.94 2.92 13.79
N PRO A 62 -5.22 2.67 15.09
CA PRO A 62 -4.19 2.74 16.13
C PRO A 62 -3.02 1.78 15.86
N VAL A 63 -3.32 0.56 15.40
CA VAL A 63 -2.32 -0.46 15.10
C VAL A 63 -1.54 -0.08 13.85
N VAL A 64 -2.22 0.33 12.77
CA VAL A 64 -1.58 0.77 11.52
C VAL A 64 -0.65 1.96 11.77
N ASN A 65 -1.10 2.96 12.52
CA ASN A 65 -0.29 4.11 12.88
C ASN A 65 0.93 3.71 13.73
N HIS A 66 0.74 2.81 14.70
CA HIS A 66 1.85 2.31 15.51
C HIS A 66 2.91 1.60 14.65
N LEU A 67 2.48 0.76 13.71
CA LEU A 67 3.37 0.06 12.79
C LEU A 67 4.12 1.03 11.86
N ASN A 68 3.41 1.97 11.22
CA ASN A 68 4.02 2.98 10.36
C ASN A 68 5.04 3.85 11.12
N ASN A 69 4.76 4.19 12.38
CA ASN A 69 5.74 4.89 13.22
C ASN A 69 6.97 4.04 13.53
N LYS A 70 6.80 2.72 13.66
CA LYS A 70 7.89 1.81 14.01
C LYS A 70 8.78 1.45 12.83
N PHE A 71 8.23 1.29 11.63
CA PHE A 71 9.01 0.90 10.46
C PHE A 71 10.22 1.82 10.20
N GLY A 72 10.00 3.14 10.15
CA GLY A 72 11.09 4.09 9.94
C GLY A 72 12.05 4.27 11.13
N LEU A 73 11.67 3.85 12.34
CA LEU A 73 12.54 3.89 13.52
C LEU A 73 13.49 2.70 13.61
N GLU A 74 13.08 1.55 13.08
CA GLU A 74 13.79 0.29 13.25
C GLU A 74 14.71 -0.03 12.04
N TYR A 75 14.47 0.58 10.87
CA TYR A 75 15.30 0.34 9.68
C TYR A 75 15.28 1.50 8.67
N ILE A 76 16.47 1.90 8.22
CA ILE A 76 16.67 2.85 7.12
C ILE A 76 16.78 2.04 5.81
N PRO A 77 15.92 2.29 4.80
CA PRO A 77 15.95 1.53 3.57
C PRO A 77 17.18 1.85 2.71
N LYS A 78 17.52 0.94 1.81
CA LYS A 78 18.49 1.20 0.74
C LYS A 78 17.91 2.20 -0.27
N ARG A 79 18.77 2.67 -1.18
CA ARG A 79 18.43 3.68 -2.19
C ARG A 79 17.18 3.36 -3.00
N ASN A 80 16.98 2.10 -3.38
CA ASN A 80 15.86 1.71 -4.22
C ASN A 80 14.72 1.17 -3.34
N VAL A 81 13.54 1.76 -3.50
CA VAL A 81 12.30 1.35 -2.83
C VAL A 81 11.21 1.14 -3.87
N THR A 82 10.22 0.33 -3.55
CA THR A 82 9.12 0.00 -4.46
C THR A 82 7.78 0.32 -3.82
N ILE A 83 6.84 0.80 -4.61
CA ILE A 83 5.43 0.95 -4.22
C ILE A 83 4.59 -0.03 -5.03
N ASP A 84 3.92 -0.95 -4.33
CA ASP A 84 3.00 -1.90 -4.94
C ASP A 84 1.76 -2.15 -4.06
N LYS A 85 0.81 -2.90 -4.60
CA LYS A 85 -0.43 -3.33 -3.98
C LYS A 85 -0.32 -4.76 -3.47
N TYR A 86 -0.50 -4.89 -2.17
CA TYR A 86 -0.75 -6.14 -1.48
C TYR A 86 -2.24 -6.41 -1.25
N MET A 87 -2.59 -7.69 -1.13
CA MET A 87 -3.96 -8.14 -0.86
C MET A 87 -3.95 -9.07 0.34
N VAL A 88 -4.47 -8.60 1.48
CA VAL A 88 -4.66 -9.42 2.68
C VAL A 88 -5.91 -10.30 2.48
N PRO A 89 -5.79 -11.63 2.35
CA PRO A 89 -6.93 -12.49 2.03
C PRO A 89 -8.02 -12.41 3.11
N PHE A 90 -9.23 -12.03 2.71
CA PHE A 90 -10.35 -11.91 3.63
C PHE A 90 -11.69 -12.05 2.91
N LYS A 91 -12.54 -12.96 3.39
CA LYS A 91 -13.88 -13.23 2.81
C LYS A 91 -15.05 -12.77 3.67
N GLY A 92 -14.80 -12.29 4.90
CA GLY A 92 -15.83 -11.84 5.83
C GLY A 92 -16.57 -10.58 5.37
N ARG A 93 -17.51 -10.12 6.20
CA ARG A 93 -18.24 -8.86 5.97
C ARG A 93 -17.43 -7.70 6.57
N THR A 94 -16.98 -6.79 5.72
CA THR A 94 -16.31 -5.54 6.11
C THR A 94 -16.42 -4.55 4.95
N LEU A 95 -16.39 -3.25 5.26
CA LEU A 95 -16.34 -2.18 4.27
C LEU A 95 -15.02 -2.16 3.51
N LEU A 96 -13.95 -2.67 4.11
CA LEU A 96 -12.59 -2.69 3.54
C LEU A 96 -12.40 -3.75 2.45
N LYS A 97 -13.38 -4.64 2.26
CA LYS A 97 -13.25 -5.77 1.34
C LYS A 97 -13.28 -5.29 -0.11
N GLN A 98 -12.31 -5.75 -0.89
CA GLN A 98 -12.14 -5.47 -2.30
C GLN A 98 -12.08 -6.76 -3.10
N TYR A 99 -12.47 -6.66 -4.37
CA TYR A 99 -12.32 -7.73 -5.35
C TYR A 99 -11.27 -7.34 -6.40
N ILE A 100 -10.21 -8.13 -6.53
CA ILE A 100 -9.11 -7.90 -7.48
C ILE A 100 -8.92 -9.19 -8.32
N PRO A 101 -9.50 -9.24 -9.53
CA PRO A 101 -9.53 -10.48 -10.33
C PRO A 101 -8.16 -11.08 -10.64
N SER A 102 -7.14 -10.23 -10.76
CA SER A 102 -5.78 -10.61 -11.17
C SER A 102 -4.91 -11.15 -10.05
N LYS A 103 -5.33 -11.07 -8.77
CA LYS A 103 -4.56 -11.60 -7.65
C LYS A 103 -5.00 -13.04 -7.32
N PRO A 104 -4.10 -13.92 -6.85
CA PRO A 104 -4.44 -15.31 -6.49
C PRO A 104 -5.60 -15.38 -5.47
N HIS A 105 -5.53 -14.54 -4.44
CA HIS A 105 -6.63 -14.31 -3.52
C HIS A 105 -7.44 -13.10 -4.00
N LYS A 106 -8.54 -13.37 -4.71
CA LYS A 106 -9.31 -12.30 -5.35
C LYS A 106 -10.09 -11.42 -4.37
N TRP A 107 -10.43 -11.93 -3.19
CA TRP A 107 -11.18 -11.22 -2.16
C TRP A 107 -10.29 -10.93 -0.94
N GLY A 108 -10.22 -9.66 -0.53
CA GLY A 108 -9.40 -9.28 0.61
C GLY A 108 -9.42 -7.80 0.94
N VAL A 109 -8.57 -7.39 1.88
CA VAL A 109 -8.30 -5.98 2.19
C VAL A 109 -7.11 -5.50 1.38
N LYS A 110 -7.32 -4.45 0.58
CA LYS A 110 -6.29 -3.88 -0.29
C LYS A 110 -5.39 -2.98 0.54
N VAL A 111 -4.08 -3.21 0.42
CA VAL A 111 -3.04 -2.41 1.09
C VAL A 111 -2.04 -1.98 0.03
N TRP A 112 -1.62 -0.73 0.09
CA TRP A 112 -0.46 -0.25 -0.65
C TRP A 112 0.73 -0.21 0.30
N MET A 113 1.89 -0.65 -0.17
CA MET A 113 3.08 -0.77 0.66
C MET A 113 4.25 -0.10 -0.03
N LEU A 114 5.06 0.61 0.74
CA LEU A 114 6.38 1.08 0.34
C LEU A 114 7.41 0.18 1.00
N ASP A 115 8.18 -0.54 0.20
CA ASP A 115 9.13 -1.54 0.67
C ASP A 115 10.54 -1.26 0.11
N ASP A 116 11.58 -1.64 0.85
CA ASP A 116 12.96 -1.70 0.34
C ASP A 116 13.05 -2.77 -0.76
N SER A 117 13.56 -2.38 -1.93
CA SER A 117 13.59 -3.26 -3.10
C SER A 117 14.56 -4.45 -2.96
N ASP A 118 15.54 -4.38 -2.07
CA ASP A 118 16.56 -5.42 -1.91
C ASP A 118 16.15 -6.50 -0.90
N ASN A 119 15.55 -6.11 0.22
CA ASN A 119 15.22 -7.03 1.31
C ASN A 119 13.73 -7.10 1.65
N SER A 120 12.88 -6.38 0.92
CA SER A 120 11.42 -6.33 1.12
C SER A 120 11.00 -5.82 2.49
N TYR A 121 11.84 -5.05 3.19
CA TYR A 121 11.45 -4.42 4.45
C TYR A 121 10.43 -3.32 4.19
N THR A 122 9.27 -3.40 4.83
CA THR A 122 8.20 -2.41 4.70
C THR A 122 8.49 -1.15 5.52
N GLN A 123 8.51 -0.01 4.83
CA GLN A 123 8.68 1.33 5.40
C GLN A 123 7.34 1.99 5.72
N TYR A 124 6.30 1.73 4.92
CA TYR A 124 5.00 2.34 5.11
C TYR A 124 3.88 1.50 4.49
N ILE A 125 2.74 1.43 5.18
CA ILE A 125 1.51 0.83 4.67
C ILE A 125 0.36 1.84 4.63
N ASP A 126 -0.38 1.84 3.52
CA ASP A 126 -1.63 2.59 3.33
C ASP A 126 -2.78 1.61 3.06
N VAL A 127 -3.70 1.50 4.01
CA VAL A 127 -4.84 0.57 3.93
C VAL A 127 -5.97 1.25 3.18
N PHE A 128 -6.45 0.62 2.11
CA PHE A 128 -7.55 1.19 1.34
C PHE A 128 -8.85 1.18 2.16
N PRO A 129 -9.55 2.32 2.31
CA PRO A 129 -10.72 2.44 3.17
C PRO A 129 -12.00 1.78 2.59
N GLY A 130 -11.88 1.00 1.52
CA GLY A 130 -13.00 0.31 0.87
C GLY A 130 -13.75 1.12 -0.18
N ARG A 131 -13.63 2.45 -0.14
CA ARG A 131 -14.20 3.39 -1.10
C ARG A 131 -13.16 4.41 -1.52
N THR A 132 -13.19 4.83 -2.78
CA THR A 132 -12.32 5.91 -3.25
C THR A 132 -12.79 7.22 -2.62
N VAL A 133 -11.94 7.84 -1.82
CA VAL A 133 -12.15 9.23 -1.38
C VAL A 133 -11.87 10.13 -2.57
N ARG A 134 -12.75 11.11 -2.85
CA ARG A 134 -12.48 12.12 -3.86
C ARG A 134 -11.21 12.86 -3.45
N THR A 135 -10.15 12.69 -4.21
CA THR A 135 -8.89 13.43 -4.06
C THR A 135 -8.71 14.31 -5.27
N GLU A 136 -8.00 15.43 -5.09
CA GLU A 136 -7.56 16.23 -6.23
C GLU A 136 -6.53 15.40 -7.02
N GLY A 137 -6.87 15.07 -8.27
CA GLY A 137 -6.03 14.21 -9.12
C GLY A 137 -6.43 12.73 -9.11
N SER A 138 -5.48 11.87 -9.48
CA SER A 138 -5.72 10.43 -9.60
C SER A 138 -5.43 9.69 -8.30
N LEU A 139 -6.22 8.65 -7.99
CA LEU A 139 -5.98 7.80 -6.82
C LEU A 139 -4.53 7.27 -6.78
N ALA A 140 -4.00 6.87 -7.93
CA ALA A 140 -2.63 6.41 -8.07
C ALA A 140 -1.61 7.47 -7.63
N SER A 141 -1.79 8.71 -8.10
CA SER A 141 -0.93 9.85 -7.73
C SER A 141 -0.98 10.13 -6.23
N SER A 142 -2.18 10.18 -5.65
CA SER A 142 -2.37 10.44 -4.21
C SER A 142 -1.69 9.37 -3.36
N VAL A 143 -1.78 8.10 -3.75
CA VAL A 143 -1.13 7.00 -3.03
C VAL A 143 0.39 7.14 -3.06
N VAL A 144 0.98 7.35 -4.23
CA VAL A 144 2.45 7.47 -4.35
C VAL A 144 2.99 8.63 -3.53
N LYS A 145 2.34 9.80 -3.61
CA LYS A 145 2.68 10.97 -2.81
C LYS A 145 2.57 10.69 -1.32
N ASN A 146 1.44 10.13 -0.87
CA ASN A 146 1.24 9.76 0.52
C ASN A 146 2.33 8.79 1.01
N CYS A 147 2.69 7.76 0.23
CA CYS A 147 3.76 6.85 0.59
C CYS A 147 5.11 7.56 0.75
N ILE A 148 5.46 8.44 -0.19
CA ILE A 148 6.72 9.21 -0.17
C ILE A 148 6.78 10.18 1.02
N GLU A 149 5.71 10.94 1.25
CA GLU A 149 5.63 11.92 2.34
C GLU A 149 5.59 11.24 3.71
N ARG A 150 4.76 10.22 3.87
CA ARG A 150 4.53 9.55 5.16
C ARG A 150 5.68 8.65 5.58
N ALA A 151 6.38 8.05 4.61
CA ALA A 151 7.63 7.35 4.88
C ALA A 151 8.81 8.33 5.07
N ASN A 152 8.61 9.63 4.87
CA ASN A 152 9.64 10.67 4.94
C ASN A 152 10.85 10.30 4.09
N ILE A 153 10.66 10.10 2.78
CA ILE A 153 11.73 9.77 1.82
C ILE A 153 11.92 10.80 0.70
N ALA A 154 11.07 11.83 0.64
CA ALA A 154 11.20 12.93 -0.32
C ALA A 154 12.54 13.66 -0.14
N GLY A 155 13.22 14.02 -1.24
CA GLY A 155 14.47 14.77 -1.24
C GLY A 155 15.67 14.08 -0.58
N GLN A 156 15.57 12.78 -0.27
CA GLN A 156 16.65 12.03 0.40
C GLN A 156 17.49 11.16 -0.56
N GLY A 157 17.28 11.30 -1.87
CA GLY A 157 18.03 10.57 -2.89
C GLY A 157 17.54 9.14 -3.14
N TYR A 158 16.37 8.77 -2.64
CA TYR A 158 15.73 7.49 -2.94
C TYR A 158 15.19 7.42 -4.36
N HIS A 159 15.18 6.22 -4.90
CA HIS A 159 14.61 5.87 -6.20
C HIS A 159 13.36 5.01 -5.98
N VAL A 160 12.22 5.49 -6.46
CA VAL A 160 10.94 4.81 -6.26
C VAL A 160 10.53 4.09 -7.54
N ASP A 161 10.50 2.76 -7.48
CA ASP A 161 9.98 1.90 -8.52
C ASP A 161 8.46 1.71 -8.33
N THR A 162 7.68 1.84 -9.40
CA THR A 162 6.23 1.62 -9.34
C THR A 162 5.70 0.78 -10.50
N ASP A 163 4.57 0.12 -10.26
CA ASP A 163 3.84 -0.60 -11.31
C ASP A 163 3.13 0.34 -12.31
N ASN A 164 2.50 -0.25 -13.33
CA ASN A 164 1.79 0.52 -14.35
C ASN A 164 0.50 1.21 -13.87
N PHE A 165 -0.06 0.82 -12.72
CA PHE A 165 -1.22 1.46 -12.13
C PHE A 165 -0.82 2.85 -11.60
N PHE A 166 0.35 2.93 -10.97
CA PHE A 166 0.90 4.16 -10.40
C PHE A 166 1.58 5.08 -11.44
N THR A 167 2.17 4.50 -12.49
CA THR A 167 3.00 5.27 -13.44
C THR A 167 2.18 6.20 -14.34
N SER A 168 2.55 7.49 -14.36
CA SER A 168 2.10 8.46 -15.37
C SER A 168 3.12 9.60 -15.58
N PRO A 169 3.24 10.17 -16.80
CA PRO A 169 4.16 11.27 -17.06
C PRO A 169 3.96 12.48 -16.15
N THR A 170 2.70 12.86 -15.89
CA THR A 170 2.37 13.99 -15.01
C THR A 170 2.82 13.74 -13.57
N LEU A 171 2.57 12.55 -13.03
CA LEU A 171 3.02 12.21 -11.68
C LEU A 171 4.55 12.20 -11.58
N TYR A 172 5.25 11.62 -12.55
CA TYR A 172 6.70 11.46 -12.47
C TYR A 172 7.43 12.80 -12.59
N LEU A 173 6.92 13.73 -13.40
CA LEU A 173 7.44 15.10 -13.45
C LEU A 173 7.21 15.83 -12.12
N ASP A 174 6.03 15.72 -11.54
CA ASP A 174 5.69 16.32 -10.26
C ASP A 174 6.53 15.75 -9.10
N LEU A 175 6.79 14.44 -9.07
CA LEU A 175 7.69 13.83 -8.09
C LEU A 175 9.15 14.26 -8.27
N TRP A 176 9.59 14.52 -9.50
CA TRP A 176 10.91 15.05 -9.76
C TRP A 176 11.03 16.52 -9.31
N GLU A 177 10.10 17.37 -9.74
CA GLU A 177 10.15 18.82 -9.55
C GLU A 177 9.81 19.24 -8.11
N ASN A 178 8.84 18.59 -7.46
CA ASN A 178 8.31 19.01 -6.17
C ASN A 178 8.70 18.10 -4.99
N TYR A 179 9.13 16.87 -5.26
CA TYR A 179 9.53 15.91 -4.22
C TYR A 179 11.01 15.52 -4.28
N GLU A 180 11.76 16.02 -5.27
CA GLU A 180 13.17 15.68 -5.48
C GLU A 180 13.41 14.16 -5.44
N THR A 181 12.48 13.39 -6.00
CA THR A 181 12.45 11.93 -5.91
C THR A 181 12.48 11.33 -7.31
N ALA A 182 13.52 10.55 -7.59
CA ALA A 182 13.64 9.83 -8.84
C ALA A 182 12.64 8.66 -8.87
N THR A 183 11.96 8.48 -10.01
CA THR A 183 10.96 7.41 -10.16
C THR A 183 11.18 6.61 -11.44
N CYS A 184 10.91 5.31 -11.37
CA CYS A 184 10.96 4.41 -12.51
C CYS A 184 9.74 3.49 -12.48
N GLY A 185 9.28 3.02 -13.64
CA GLY A 185 8.10 2.16 -13.68
C GLY A 185 7.70 1.77 -15.09
N THR A 186 6.94 0.69 -15.16
CA THR A 186 6.29 0.31 -16.42
C THR A 186 5.07 1.18 -16.65
N VAL A 187 4.72 1.50 -17.91
CA VAL A 187 3.56 2.36 -18.19
C VAL A 187 2.55 1.67 -19.08
N CYS A 188 1.26 1.89 -18.82
CA CYS A 188 0.20 1.45 -19.71
C CYS A 188 0.26 2.25 -21.03
N THR A 189 0.23 1.57 -22.18
CA THR A 189 0.29 2.22 -23.50
C THR A 189 -0.82 3.24 -23.75
N ARG A 190 -1.96 3.11 -23.06
CA ARG A 190 -3.10 4.05 -23.12
C ARG A 190 -2.94 5.26 -22.20
N ARG A 191 -1.85 5.36 -21.44
CA ARG A 191 -1.66 6.46 -20.47
C ARG A 191 -1.55 7.79 -21.23
N ALA A 192 -2.27 8.80 -20.74
CA ALA A 192 -2.20 10.15 -21.27
C ALA A 192 -0.79 10.74 -21.11
N GLY A 193 -0.41 11.62 -22.05
CA GLY A 193 0.90 12.29 -22.04
C GLY A 193 2.05 11.49 -22.67
N LEU A 194 1.80 10.28 -23.17
CA LEU A 194 2.80 9.47 -23.88
C LEU A 194 2.76 9.70 -25.41
N PRO A 195 3.91 9.57 -26.10
CA PRO A 195 4.00 9.68 -27.56
C PRO A 195 3.24 8.55 -28.28
N LYS A 196 2.19 8.90 -29.02
CA LYS A 196 1.27 7.94 -29.67
C LYS A 196 1.94 7.09 -30.76
N ASN A 197 3.00 7.59 -31.40
CA ASN A 197 3.71 6.89 -32.48
C ASN A 197 4.51 5.67 -32.01
N ILE A 198 4.85 5.58 -30.72
CA ILE A 198 5.57 4.43 -30.14
C ILE A 198 4.69 3.57 -29.22
N MET A 199 3.56 4.10 -28.72
CA MET A 199 2.65 3.36 -27.83
C MET A 199 1.56 2.56 -28.58
N CYS A 200 1.68 2.42 -29.90
CA CYS A 200 0.74 1.68 -30.75
C CYS A 200 1.16 0.21 -30.93
N LYS A 201 0.27 -0.63 -31.51
CA LYS A 201 0.54 -2.07 -31.73
C LYS A 201 1.68 -2.34 -32.71
N LYS A 202 1.94 -1.41 -33.63
CA LYS A 202 3.02 -1.49 -34.63
C LYS A 202 3.85 -0.20 -34.54
N PRO A 203 4.73 -0.10 -33.54
CA PRO A 203 5.56 1.09 -33.36
C PRO A 203 6.46 1.32 -34.58
N VAL A 204 6.54 2.57 -35.02
CA VAL A 204 7.36 2.99 -36.17
C VAL A 204 8.83 2.69 -35.86
N ASN A 205 9.60 2.10 -36.78
CA ASN A 205 11.03 1.76 -36.61
C ASN A 205 11.35 0.69 -35.55
N ILE A 206 10.40 -0.21 -35.27
CA ILE A 206 10.64 -1.48 -34.54
C ILE A 206 10.23 -2.59 -35.50
N SER A 207 11.20 -3.31 -36.06
CA SER A 207 10.96 -4.32 -37.09
C SER A 207 11.25 -5.73 -36.60
N VAL A 208 12.17 -5.89 -35.64
CA VAL A 208 12.59 -7.19 -35.12
C VAL A 208 12.39 -7.26 -33.61
N ARG A 209 12.11 -8.47 -33.10
CA ARG A 209 12.03 -8.72 -31.66
C ARG A 209 13.39 -8.41 -31.02
N GLY A 210 13.40 -7.47 -30.07
CA GLY A 210 14.63 -7.02 -29.38
C GLY A 210 14.98 -5.57 -29.67
N ASP A 211 14.39 -4.96 -30.71
CA ASP A 211 14.59 -3.54 -31.02
C ASP A 211 14.07 -2.64 -29.88
N LEU A 212 14.83 -1.58 -29.58
CA LEU A 212 14.51 -0.61 -28.54
C LEU A 212 14.38 0.80 -29.14
N GLN A 213 13.51 1.61 -28.54
CA GLN A 213 13.39 3.03 -28.86
C GLN A 213 13.34 3.89 -27.63
N PHE A 214 14.01 5.03 -27.74
CA PHE A 214 14.10 6.01 -26.68
C PHE A 214 13.42 7.30 -27.12
N ARG A 215 12.67 7.92 -26.20
CA ARG A 215 12.12 9.27 -26.34
C ARG A 215 12.30 9.97 -25.01
N GLN A 216 12.56 11.27 -25.07
CA GLN A 216 12.70 12.13 -23.91
C GLN A 216 11.69 13.26 -24.00
N LYS A 217 11.17 13.66 -22.84
CA LYS A 217 10.34 14.85 -22.67
C LYS A 217 11.02 15.74 -21.62
N GLY A 218 11.32 16.99 -21.96
CA GLY A 218 12.09 17.90 -21.12
C GLY A 218 13.61 17.82 -21.35
N ALA A 219 14.35 18.78 -20.80
CA ALA A 219 15.82 18.80 -20.81
C ALA A 219 16.38 18.04 -19.58
N LEU A 220 17.63 17.58 -19.68
CA LEU A 220 18.39 17.01 -18.55
C LEU A 220 18.84 18.11 -17.59
#